data_AF-A0A527H950-F1
#
_entry.id   AF-A0A527H950-F1
#
_cell.length_a   1.000
_cell.length_b   1.000
_cell.length_c   1.000
_cell.angle_alpha   90.00
_cell.angle_beta   90.00
_cell.angle_gamma   90.00
#
_symmetry.space_group_name_H-M   'P 1'
#
loop_
_entity.id
_entity.type
_entity.pdbx_description
1 polymer ?
#
loop_
_entity_poly.entity_id
_entity_poly.type
_entity_poly.pdbx_seq_one_letter_code
_entity_poly.pdbx_strand_id
1 'polypeptide(L)'
;TMTLTNTGPVSMPFGFGLHPWFDRDPDVTLQFNATRFYLEEPQGISGDPITLAPELDFADGRPLPAGWRNNDYGGWTGEATLRFPARGAGLRIKADPIFKHLMLYADPAKPYFCVEPQTMASGAFNRGGWSDPDEGAIVLAPGESSAGTVSLMPFALGA
;
A
#
# COMPACT_ATOMS: atom_id res chain seq x y z
N THR A 1 -6.58 -12.09 8.17
CA THR A 1 -5.17 -12.49 8.39
C THR A 1 -4.74 -13.39 7.27
N MET A 2 -3.49 -13.26 6.83
CA MET A 2 -2.85 -14.13 5.85
C MET A 2 -1.60 -14.73 6.48
N THR A 3 -1.36 -16.01 6.21
CA THR A 3 -0.14 -16.73 6.63
C THR A 3 0.49 -17.35 5.39
N LEU A 4 1.81 -17.18 5.27
CA LEU A 4 2.63 -17.69 4.20
C LEU A 4 3.70 -18.61 4.80
N THR A 5 3.86 -19.80 4.23
CA THR A 5 4.86 -20.79 4.66
C THR A 5 5.77 -21.14 3.49
N ASN A 6 7.09 -21.14 3.69
CA ASN A 6 8.01 -21.65 2.70
C ASN A 6 8.04 -23.19 2.75
N THR A 7 7.43 -23.84 1.77
CA THR A 7 7.45 -25.32 1.65
C THR A 7 8.61 -25.83 0.78
N GLY A 8 9.49 -24.94 0.32
CA GLY A 8 10.64 -25.28 -0.51
C GLY A 8 11.84 -25.79 0.30
N PRO A 9 12.87 -26.31 -0.39
CA PRO A 9 14.04 -26.90 0.25
C PRO A 9 15.13 -25.88 0.63
N VAL A 10 14.98 -24.61 0.23
CA VAL A 10 15.95 -23.54 0.46
C VAL A 10 15.28 -22.29 1.00
N SER A 11 16.05 -21.42 1.66
CA SER A 11 15.58 -20.10 2.05
C SER A 11 15.24 -19.28 0.80
N MET A 12 14.09 -18.59 0.82
CA MET A 12 13.62 -17.78 -0.30
C MET A 12 13.03 -16.45 0.20
N PRO A 13 13.15 -15.37 -0.58
CA PRO A 13 12.50 -14.11 -0.27
C PRO A 13 11.02 -14.14 -0.68
N PHE A 14 10.17 -13.57 0.16
CA PHE A 14 8.73 -13.48 -0.03
C PHE A 14 8.25 -12.06 0.25
N GLY A 15 7.11 -11.73 -0.33
CA GLY A 15 6.30 -10.58 0.04
C GLY A 15 4.84 -10.94 -0.15
N PHE A 16 3.96 -10.28 0.58
CA PHE A 16 2.52 -10.49 0.44
C PHE A 16 1.74 -9.22 0.71
N GLY A 17 0.50 -9.16 0.24
CA GLY A 17 -0.32 -7.97 0.32
C GLY A 17 -1.77 -8.24 -0.01
N LEU A 18 -2.56 -7.18 -0.03
CA LEU A 18 -3.94 -7.19 -0.49
C LEU A 18 -4.13 -6.13 -1.56
N HIS A 19 -5.05 -6.38 -2.48
CA HIS A 19 -5.42 -5.44 -3.53
C HIS A 19 -6.92 -5.11 -3.46
N PRO A 20 -7.40 -4.40 -2.41
CA PRO A 20 -8.80 -4.04 -2.28
C PRO A 20 -9.17 -2.89 -3.23
N TRP A 21 -10.39 -2.96 -3.77
CA TRP A 21 -10.93 -2.00 -4.74
C TRP A 21 -12.02 -1.19 -4.07
N PHE A 22 -12.04 0.12 -4.31
CA PHE A 22 -13.01 1.05 -3.74
C PHE A 22 -13.66 1.89 -4.83
N ASP A 23 -14.92 2.26 -4.65
CA ASP A 23 -15.65 3.13 -5.57
C ASP A 23 -15.02 4.53 -5.62
N ARG A 24 -14.87 5.09 -6.83
CA ARG A 24 -14.43 6.48 -7.01
C ARG A 24 -15.62 7.43 -6.91
N ASP A 25 -15.99 7.81 -5.69
CA ASP A 25 -16.92 8.92 -5.48
C ASP A 25 -16.24 10.27 -5.77
N PRO A 26 -16.96 11.28 -6.30
CA PRO A 26 -16.36 12.58 -6.62
C PRO A 26 -15.73 13.32 -5.43
N ASP A 27 -16.20 13.04 -4.21
CA ASP A 27 -15.79 13.70 -2.97
C ASP A 27 -14.99 12.78 -2.04
N VAL A 28 -14.56 11.61 -2.51
CA VAL A 28 -13.75 10.70 -1.71
C VAL A 28 -12.41 11.35 -1.35
N THR A 29 -12.03 11.25 -0.07
CA THR A 29 -10.72 11.68 0.41
C THR A 29 -9.93 10.50 0.97
N LEU A 30 -8.63 10.49 0.70
CA LEU A 30 -7.66 9.52 1.18
C LEU A 30 -6.68 10.20 2.15
N GLN A 31 -6.36 9.53 3.24
CA GLN A 31 -5.37 9.97 4.22
C GLN A 31 -4.48 8.80 4.64
N PHE A 32 -3.16 8.97 4.61
CA PHE A 32 -2.19 8.03 5.16
C PHE A 32 -0.83 8.73 5.33
N ASN A 33 0.05 8.17 6.17
CA ASN A 33 1.40 8.69 6.36
C ASN A 33 2.42 7.77 5.67
N ALA A 34 3.35 8.35 4.92
CA ALA A 34 4.48 7.67 4.30
C ALA A 34 5.69 8.61 4.26
N THR A 35 6.87 8.10 3.96
CA THR A 35 8.11 8.91 3.88
C THR A 35 8.83 8.81 2.55
N ARG A 36 8.50 7.78 1.75
CA ARG A 36 9.10 7.53 0.44
C ARG A 36 8.03 7.36 -0.62
N PHE A 37 8.42 7.65 -1.85
CA PHE A 37 7.60 7.47 -3.03
C PHE A 37 8.40 6.76 -4.11
N TYR A 38 7.92 5.63 -4.61
CA TYR A 38 8.57 4.90 -5.68
C TYR A 38 8.08 5.40 -7.03
N LEU A 39 8.99 5.84 -7.88
CA LEU A 39 8.67 6.29 -9.23
C LEU A 39 8.06 5.16 -10.06
N GLU A 40 7.23 5.54 -11.03
CA GLU A 40 6.74 4.62 -12.05
C GLU A 40 7.51 4.88 -13.35
N GLU A 41 8.13 3.83 -13.86
CA GLU A 41 8.84 3.79 -15.13
C GLU A 41 7.90 3.31 -16.25
N PRO A 42 8.31 3.44 -17.53
CA PRO A 42 7.56 2.87 -18.64
C PRO A 42 7.11 1.42 -18.40
N GLN A 43 5.94 1.09 -18.93
CA GLN A 43 5.28 -0.22 -18.74
C GLN A 43 4.82 -0.52 -17.30
N GLY A 44 4.77 0.48 -16.42
CA GLY A 44 4.27 0.33 -15.05
C GLY A 44 5.26 -0.36 -14.12
N ILE A 45 6.56 -0.28 -14.46
CA ILE A 45 7.64 -0.86 -13.66
C ILE A 45 7.95 0.10 -12.52
N SER A 46 8.24 -0.40 -11.32
CA SER A 46 8.70 0.44 -10.22
C SER A 46 10.15 0.90 -10.47
N GLY A 47 10.33 2.22 -10.52
CA GLY A 47 11.62 2.88 -10.54
C GLY A 47 12.20 3.12 -9.16
N ASP A 48 13.10 4.09 -9.08
CA ASP A 48 13.81 4.42 -7.85
C ASP A 48 12.90 5.11 -6.82
N PRO A 49 13.14 4.87 -5.51
CA PRO A 49 12.50 5.64 -4.46
C PRO A 49 13.05 7.06 -4.39
N ILE A 50 12.16 8.02 -4.18
CA ILE A 50 12.48 9.40 -3.84
C ILE A 50 11.92 9.74 -2.45
N THR A 51 12.46 10.79 -1.84
CA THR A 51 11.82 11.42 -0.68
C THR A 51 10.42 11.88 -1.06
N LEU A 52 9.44 11.64 -0.18
CA LEU A 52 8.06 12.04 -0.43
C LEU A 52 7.95 13.57 -0.56
N ALA A 53 7.55 14.02 -1.74
CA ALA A 53 7.33 15.44 -2.02
C ALA A 53 5.94 15.91 -1.52
N PRO A 54 5.78 17.17 -1.09
CA PRO A 54 4.54 17.66 -0.49
C PRO A 54 3.29 17.45 -1.35
N GLU A 55 3.39 17.50 -2.68
CA GLU A 55 2.28 17.30 -3.62
C GLU A 55 1.81 15.85 -3.74
N LEU A 56 2.65 14.89 -3.32
CA LEU A 56 2.36 13.45 -3.34
C LEU A 56 1.89 12.94 -1.98
N ASP A 57 2.02 13.77 -0.93
CA ASP A 57 1.73 13.43 0.46
C ASP A 57 0.22 13.44 0.75
N PHE A 58 -0.26 12.45 1.50
CA PHE A 58 -1.65 12.31 1.93
C PHE A 58 -1.83 12.43 3.44
N ALA A 59 -0.80 12.84 4.20
CA ALA A 59 -0.83 12.91 5.67
C ALA A 59 -1.99 13.76 6.22
N ASP A 60 -2.29 14.88 5.57
CA ASP A 60 -3.37 15.81 5.97
C ASP A 60 -4.75 15.46 5.38
N GLY A 61 -4.84 14.38 4.59
CA GLY A 61 -6.06 13.99 3.89
C GLY A 61 -6.32 14.84 2.64
N ARG A 62 -6.50 14.18 1.49
CA ARG A 62 -6.68 14.86 0.19
C ARG A 62 -7.65 14.12 -0.72
N PRO A 63 -8.24 14.80 -1.72
CA PRO A 63 -8.93 14.11 -2.80
C PRO A 63 -8.01 13.13 -3.53
N LEU A 64 -8.60 12.19 -4.28
CA LEU A 64 -7.83 11.39 -5.22
C LEU A 64 -7.09 12.29 -6.23
N PRO A 65 -5.92 11.87 -6.72
CA PRO A 65 -5.17 12.64 -7.70
C PRO A 65 -6.02 12.84 -8.97
N ALA A 66 -5.96 14.05 -9.54
CA ALA A 66 -6.67 14.39 -10.77
C ALA A 66 -6.06 13.71 -12.02
N GLY A 67 -4.80 13.27 -11.91
CA GLY A 67 -4.08 12.52 -12.94
C GLY A 67 -3.87 11.06 -12.57
N TRP A 68 -3.18 10.35 -13.45
CA TRP A 68 -2.76 8.96 -13.23
C TRP A 68 -1.93 8.80 -11.96
N ARG A 69 -2.16 7.68 -11.26
CA ARG A 69 -1.38 7.23 -10.12
C ARG A 69 -1.30 5.72 -10.13
N ASN A 70 -0.09 5.19 -10.02
CA ASN A 70 0.20 3.77 -9.89
C ASN A 70 1.56 3.63 -9.20
N ASN A 71 1.58 3.95 -7.90
CA ASN A 71 2.84 4.11 -7.17
C ASN A 71 2.78 3.57 -5.76
N ASP A 72 3.92 3.06 -5.31
CA ASP A 72 4.16 2.56 -3.98
C ASP A 72 4.66 3.67 -3.06
N TYR A 73 4.09 3.73 -1.86
CA TYR A 73 4.47 4.60 -0.77
C TYR A 73 5.18 3.79 0.33
N GLY A 74 6.49 4.00 0.45
CA GLY A 74 7.33 3.36 1.45
C GLY A 74 7.39 4.11 2.77
N GLY A 75 7.73 3.40 3.84
CA GLY A 75 7.69 3.93 5.21
C GLY A 75 6.26 4.21 5.65
N TRP A 76 5.28 3.51 5.07
CA TRP A 76 3.88 3.63 5.45
C TRP A 76 3.68 3.17 6.90
N THR A 77 2.92 3.92 7.68
CA THR A 77 2.77 3.67 9.12
C THR A 77 1.68 2.63 9.46
N GLY A 78 1.23 1.85 8.47
CA GLY A 78 0.24 0.78 8.66
C GLY A 78 -1.21 1.25 8.78
N GLU A 79 -1.51 2.54 8.57
CA GLU A 79 -2.88 3.06 8.60
C GLU A 79 -3.22 3.93 7.39
N ALA A 80 -4.41 3.72 6.83
CA ALA A 80 -5.01 4.58 5.83
C ALA A 80 -6.49 4.81 6.16
N THR A 81 -6.99 6.01 5.88
CA THR A 81 -8.39 6.38 6.07
C THR A 81 -8.98 6.84 4.75
N LEU A 82 -10.08 6.21 4.35
CA LEU A 82 -10.94 6.63 3.26
C LEU A 82 -12.19 7.30 3.86
N ARG A 83 -12.61 8.41 3.29
CA ARG A 83 -13.87 9.06 3.64
C ARG A 83 -14.69 9.27 2.37
N PHE A 84 -15.97 8.95 2.45
CA PHE A 84 -16.98 9.11 1.42
C PHE A 84 -18.06 10.07 1.97
N PRO A 85 -17.81 11.40 1.94
CA PRO A 85 -18.67 12.37 2.61
C PRO A 85 -20.13 12.31 2.14
N ALA A 86 -20.39 12.21 0.85
CA ALA A 86 -21.73 12.09 0.28
C ALA A 86 -22.48 10.83 0.75
N ARG A 87 -21.75 9.78 1.15
CA ARG A 87 -22.32 8.56 1.73
C ARG A 87 -22.48 8.63 3.25
N GLY A 88 -21.96 9.66 3.91
CA GLY A 88 -21.88 9.73 5.37
C GLY A 88 -21.04 8.60 5.97
N ALA A 89 -20.08 8.05 5.23
CA ALA A 89 -19.35 6.85 5.60
C ALA A 89 -17.83 7.00 5.42
N GLY A 90 -17.07 6.22 6.19
CA GLY A 90 -15.63 6.11 6.04
C GLY A 90 -15.15 4.69 6.31
N LEU A 91 -13.92 4.42 5.91
CA LEU A 91 -13.25 3.15 6.11
C LEU A 91 -11.84 3.41 6.62
N ARG A 92 -11.48 2.80 7.75
CA ARG A 92 -10.09 2.75 8.21
C ARG A 92 -9.48 1.40 7.85
N ILE A 93 -8.35 1.46 7.17
CA ILE A 93 -7.48 0.31 6.90
C ILE A 93 -6.39 0.35 7.97
N LYS A 94 -6.26 -0.73 8.73
CA LYS A 94 -5.16 -0.92 9.69
C LYS A 94 -4.45 -2.23 9.39
N ALA A 95 -3.13 -2.17 9.25
CA ALA A 95 -2.29 -3.31 8.95
C ALA A 95 -1.28 -3.54 10.09
N ASP A 96 -0.93 -4.80 10.31
CA ASP A 96 0.15 -5.16 11.24
C ASP A 96 1.49 -4.55 10.77
N PRO A 97 2.48 -4.32 11.65
CA PRO A 97 3.75 -3.66 11.31
C PRO A 97 4.59 -4.33 10.21
N ILE A 98 4.25 -5.56 9.80
CA ILE A 98 4.90 -6.26 8.68
C ILE A 98 4.56 -5.62 7.32
N PHE A 99 3.43 -4.91 7.22
CA PHE A 99 3.04 -4.16 6.03
C PHE A 99 3.70 -2.78 6.04
N LYS A 100 4.82 -2.64 5.32
CA LYS A 100 5.63 -1.41 5.29
C LYS A 100 5.33 -0.49 4.11
N HIS A 101 4.53 -0.97 3.16
CA HIS A 101 4.27 -0.35 1.87
C HIS A 101 2.78 -0.20 1.61
N LEU A 102 2.41 0.87 0.92
CA LEU A 102 1.05 1.14 0.48
C LEU A 102 1.05 1.49 -1.01
N MET A 103 0.58 0.59 -1.85
CA MET A 103 0.37 0.92 -3.27
C MET A 103 -0.94 1.70 -3.41
N LEU A 104 -0.89 2.78 -4.18
CA LEU A 104 -2.04 3.58 -4.58
C LEU A 104 -2.17 3.49 -6.10
N TYR A 105 -3.28 2.92 -6.54
CA TYR A 105 -3.73 2.97 -7.92
C TYR A 105 -4.93 3.90 -8.04
N ALA A 106 -4.84 4.92 -8.90
CA ALA A 106 -5.94 5.81 -9.22
C ALA A 106 -5.85 6.32 -10.66
N ASP A 107 -6.56 5.67 -11.58
CA ASP A 107 -6.79 6.13 -12.95
C ASP A 107 -8.10 6.93 -13.05
N PRO A 108 -8.09 8.23 -13.40
CA PRO A 108 -9.30 9.05 -13.56
C PRO A 108 -10.32 8.49 -14.56
N ALA A 109 -9.91 7.64 -15.50
CA ALA A 109 -10.79 7.00 -16.47
C ALA A 109 -11.55 5.78 -15.92
N LYS A 110 -11.31 5.38 -14.67
CA LYS A 110 -11.98 4.23 -14.03
C LYS A 110 -13.00 4.68 -12.99
N PRO A 111 -14.01 3.85 -12.67
CA PRO A 111 -14.94 4.12 -11.58
C PRO A 111 -14.41 3.63 -10.21
N TYR A 112 -13.15 3.21 -10.11
CA TYR A 112 -12.56 2.65 -8.89
C TYR A 112 -11.10 3.08 -8.68
N PHE A 113 -10.64 2.98 -7.44
CA PHE A 113 -9.24 3.13 -7.04
C PHE A 113 -8.86 2.03 -6.05
N CYS A 114 -7.56 1.85 -5.80
CA CYS A 114 -7.04 0.82 -4.91
C CYS A 114 -6.11 1.41 -3.87
N VAL A 115 -6.19 0.91 -2.64
CA VAL A 115 -5.29 1.24 -1.54
C VAL A 115 -4.82 -0.05 -0.93
N GLU A 116 -3.55 -0.38 -1.16
CA GLU A 116 -3.08 -1.76 -1.14
C GLU A 116 -1.95 -1.94 -0.12
N PRO A 117 -2.25 -2.44 1.08
CA PRO A 117 -1.23 -2.80 2.06
C PRO A 117 -0.34 -3.93 1.52
N GLN A 118 0.97 -3.70 1.48
CA GLN A 118 1.96 -4.68 1.03
C GLN A 118 3.11 -4.76 2.05
N THR A 119 3.67 -5.96 2.23
CA THR A 119 4.85 -6.12 3.09
C THR A 119 6.08 -5.49 2.49
N MET A 120 6.19 -5.54 1.16
CA MET A 120 7.42 -5.28 0.41
C MET A 120 7.21 -4.24 -0.67
N ALA A 121 8.27 -3.48 -0.97
CA ALA A 121 8.26 -2.50 -2.03
C ALA A 121 8.05 -3.11 -3.41
N SER A 122 7.38 -2.37 -4.28
CA SER A 122 7.25 -2.75 -5.69
C SER A 122 8.63 -2.85 -6.33
N GLY A 123 8.98 -3.98 -6.94
CA GLY A 123 10.28 -4.18 -7.59
C GLY A 123 11.47 -4.47 -6.65
N ALA A 124 11.25 -4.67 -5.34
CA ALA A 124 12.33 -4.89 -4.36
C ALA A 124 13.32 -6.01 -4.74
N PHE A 125 12.83 -7.11 -5.32
CA PHE A 125 13.68 -8.22 -5.78
C PHE A 125 14.64 -7.83 -6.90
N ASN A 126 14.19 -6.96 -7.82
CA ASN A 126 15.02 -6.53 -8.95
C ASN A 126 16.11 -5.55 -8.50
N ARG A 127 15.87 -4.79 -7.43
CA ARG A 127 16.85 -3.86 -6.86
C ARG A 127 17.82 -4.51 -5.87
N GLY A 128 17.73 -5.83 -5.67
CA GLY A 128 18.56 -6.56 -4.69
C GLY A 128 18.24 -6.19 -3.23
N GLY A 129 17.10 -5.55 -2.98
CA GLY A 129 16.68 -5.03 -1.67
C GLY A 129 16.16 -6.08 -0.70
N TRP A 130 16.35 -7.39 -0.95
CA TRP A 130 15.74 -8.45 -0.13
C TRP A 130 16.27 -8.52 1.31
N SER A 131 17.38 -7.84 1.61
CA SER A 131 17.96 -7.73 2.95
C SER A 131 17.80 -6.32 3.54
N ASP A 132 17.28 -5.36 2.77
CA ASP A 132 16.99 -4.03 3.27
C ASP A 132 15.65 -4.08 4.04
N PRO A 133 15.66 -3.82 5.35
CA PRO A 133 14.43 -3.80 6.13
C PRO A 133 13.42 -2.76 5.64
N ASP A 134 13.86 -1.70 4.96
CA ASP A 134 12.98 -0.66 4.42
C ASP A 134 12.26 -1.09 3.15
N GLU A 135 12.79 -2.07 2.41
CA GLU A 135 12.15 -2.66 1.23
C GLU A 135 11.16 -3.77 1.60
N GLY A 136 11.20 -4.27 2.84
CA GLY A 136 10.12 -5.08 3.42
C GLY A 136 9.97 -6.53 2.90
N ALA A 137 10.97 -7.04 2.17
CA ALA A 137 11.05 -8.45 1.82
C ALA A 137 11.23 -9.33 3.07
N ILE A 138 10.66 -10.53 3.05
CA ILE A 138 10.72 -11.49 4.15
C ILE A 138 11.43 -12.74 3.65
N VAL A 139 12.62 -13.03 4.17
CA VAL A 139 13.33 -14.28 3.85
C VAL A 139 12.89 -15.36 4.82
N LEU A 140 12.31 -16.44 4.30
CA LEU A 140 11.85 -17.57 5.10
C LEU A 140 12.71 -18.81 4.82
N ALA A 141 13.20 -19.46 5.86
CA ALA A 141 13.85 -20.78 5.76
C ALA A 141 12.82 -21.89 5.43
N PRO A 142 13.26 -23.10 5.00
CA PRO A 142 12.36 -24.23 4.82
C PRO A 142 11.49 -24.51 6.05
N GLY A 143 10.17 -24.53 5.86
CA GLY A 143 9.18 -24.74 6.91
C GLY A 143 8.83 -23.49 7.74
N GLU A 144 9.56 -22.39 7.58
CA GLU A 144 9.27 -21.14 8.28
C GLU A 144 8.02 -20.46 7.71
N SER A 145 7.30 -19.75 8.59
CA SER A 145 6.09 -19.02 8.22
C SER A 145 6.14 -17.58 8.68
N SER A 146 5.48 -16.71 7.92
CA SER A 146 5.19 -15.34 8.31
C SER A 146 3.69 -15.07 8.17
N ALA A 147 3.15 -14.18 8.99
CA ALA A 147 1.74 -13.84 8.97
C ALA A 147 1.53 -12.34 9.19
N GLY A 148 0.42 -11.83 8.67
CA GLY A 148 0.01 -10.45 8.85
C GLY A 148 -1.50 -10.29 8.72
N THR A 149 -2.05 -9.35 9.47
CA THR A 149 -3.47 -8.98 9.43
C THR A 149 -3.64 -7.58 8.86
N VAL A 150 -4.62 -7.44 7.98
CA VAL A 150 -5.20 -6.16 7.58
C VAL A 150 -6.66 -6.16 8.02
N SER A 151 -7.07 -5.12 8.72
CA SER A 151 -8.44 -4.89 9.18
C SER A 151 -9.06 -3.74 8.40
N LEU A 152 -10.25 -3.97 7.84
CA LEU A 152 -11.07 -2.97 7.18
C LEU A 152 -12.21 -2.60 8.13
N MET A 153 -12.18 -1.38 8.67
CA MET A 153 -13.03 -0.95 9.77
C MET A 153 -13.94 0.20 9.30
N PRO A 154 -15.19 -0.08 8.90
CA PRO A 154 -16.12 0.95 8.49
C PRO A 154 -16.54 1.81 9.69
N PHE A 155 -16.82 3.08 9.44
CA PHE A 155 -17.34 4.02 10.43
C PHE A 155 -18.29 5.04 9.78
N ALA A 156 -19.18 5.63 10.58
CA ALA A 156 -20.04 6.72 10.12
C ALA A 156 -19.30 8.06 10.20
N LEU A 157 -19.46 8.91 9.19
CA LEU A 157 -19.12 10.32 9.29
C LEU A 157 -20.27 11.02 10.02
N GLY A 158 -19.96 11.81 11.05
CA GLY A 158 -20.97 12.60 11.74
C GLY A 158 -21.67 13.56 10.78
N ALA A 159 -22.97 13.79 11.01
CA ALA A 159 -23.73 14.85 10.36
C ALA A 159 -23.28 16.24 10.84
#